data_AF-A0A838SDY8-F1
#
_entry.id   AF-A0A838SDY8-F1
#
_cell.length_a   1.000
_cell.length_b   1.000
_cell.length_c   1.000
_cell.angle_alpha   90.00
_cell.angle_beta   90.00
_cell.angle_gamma   90.00
#
_symmetry.space_group_name_H-M   'P 1'
#
loop_
_entity.id
_entity.type
_entity.pdbx_description
1 polymer ?
#
loop_
_entity_poly.entity_id
_entity_poly.type
_entity_poly.pdbx_seq_one_letter_code
_entity_poly.pdbx_strand_id
1 'polypeptide(L)'
;MDWIPAISTTSLLALVLWLGRNLIITRLTNSVRHEYDEKLETLKAKFKKSEELFKAELHTKESQIDALRSGALSGIVSRQAALYERRLRAVEQLWGAVISLAPAKGIASFMANLKYDVAAGEAAKNPRFREIFKAMGSGFDVGKLQTTDASKARPFVSPLAWAYYSAYQSIVMHAVFRNMLLQGGVDKDLSNTEEVTKLVKVVLPHQEAYIEKWGSSAFYYLLEELESKILFEIDSILQGKQSDTESIEKAAQILRESDRLMESDAASKHGLEIDQ
;
A
#
# COMPACT_ATOMS: atom_id res chain seq x y z
N MET A 1 98.22 69.68 9.29
CA MET A 1 97.75 68.71 10.31
C MET A 1 96.23 68.81 10.31
N ASP A 2 95.57 68.08 9.40
CA ASP A 2 94.24 68.50 8.89
C ASP A 2 93.07 67.62 9.36
N TRP A 3 93.24 66.92 10.49
CA TRP A 3 92.30 65.90 10.97
C TRP A 3 91.40 66.36 12.13
N ILE A 4 91.64 67.55 12.69
CA ILE A 4 90.91 68.12 13.85
C ILE A 4 89.42 68.42 13.53
N PRO A 5 89.04 68.98 12.36
CA PRO A 5 87.63 69.25 12.05
C PRO A 5 86.78 67.99 11.87
N ALA A 6 87.41 66.89 11.41
CA ALA A 6 86.73 65.61 11.20
C ALA A 6 86.38 64.93 12.54
N ILE A 7 87.25 65.04 13.55
CA ILE A 7 86.98 64.45 14.88
C ILE A 7 85.94 65.26 15.65
N SER A 8 85.96 66.59 15.54
CA SER A 8 84.97 67.44 16.21
C SER A 8 83.57 67.26 15.61
N THR A 9 83.45 67.19 14.29
CA THR A 9 82.15 66.96 13.62
C THR A 9 81.63 65.55 13.86
N THR A 10 82.50 64.52 13.85
CA THR A 10 82.09 63.14 14.14
C THR A 10 81.71 62.94 15.60
N SER A 11 82.42 63.55 16.55
CA SER A 11 82.07 63.52 17.97
C SER A 11 80.75 64.24 18.27
N LEU A 12 80.51 65.38 17.63
CA LEU A 12 79.25 66.12 17.78
C LEU A 12 78.08 65.32 17.20
N LEU A 13 78.25 64.69 16.03
CA LEU A 13 77.25 63.80 15.43
C LEU A 13 76.97 62.58 16.30
N ALA A 14 77.99 61.97 16.89
CA ALA A 14 77.83 60.84 17.80
C ALA A 14 77.07 61.23 19.07
N LEU A 15 77.33 62.43 19.63
CA LEU A 15 76.61 62.95 20.80
C LEU A 15 75.15 63.28 20.47
N VAL A 16 74.89 63.88 19.31
CA VAL A 16 73.54 64.16 18.82
C VAL A 16 72.78 62.87 18.51
N LEU A 17 73.42 61.86 17.88
CA LEU A 17 72.82 60.55 17.65
C LEU A 17 72.57 59.80 18.97
N TRP A 18 73.45 59.93 19.95
CA TRP A 18 73.29 59.30 21.26
C TRP A 18 72.13 59.92 22.06
N LEU A 19 72.01 61.25 22.06
CA LEU A 19 70.87 61.95 22.66
C LEU A 19 69.56 61.73 21.88
N GLY A 20 69.63 61.70 20.55
CA GLY A 20 68.50 61.47 19.66
C GLY A 20 68.01 60.01 19.64
N ARG A 21 68.86 59.05 19.99
CA ARG A 21 68.54 57.61 20.02
C ARG A 21 67.30 57.31 20.86
N ASN A 22 67.21 57.88 22.06
CA ASN A 22 66.06 57.65 22.92
C ASN A 22 64.77 58.24 22.34
N LEU A 23 64.84 59.41 21.72
CA LEU A 23 63.69 60.05 21.07
C LEU A 23 63.19 59.25 19.87
N ILE A 24 64.11 58.80 19.02
CA ILE A 24 63.81 57.99 17.83
C ILE A 24 63.24 56.62 18.24
N ILE A 25 63.88 55.91 19.18
CA ILE A 25 63.40 54.60 19.66
C ILE A 25 62.02 54.72 20.28
N THR A 26 61.77 55.74 21.10
CA THR A 26 60.48 55.90 21.79
C THR A 26 59.36 56.20 20.80
N ARG A 27 59.60 57.06 19.80
CA ARG A 27 58.60 57.33 18.75
C ARG A 27 58.35 56.11 17.86
N LEU A 28 59.40 55.41 17.43
CA LEU A 28 59.26 54.21 16.59
C LEU A 28 58.52 53.10 17.33
N THR A 29 58.88 52.85 18.59
CA THR A 29 58.23 51.85 19.46
C THR A 29 56.77 52.19 19.71
N ASN A 30 56.45 53.45 19.99
CA ASN A 30 55.06 53.87 20.20
C ASN A 30 54.24 53.80 18.91
N SER A 31 54.82 54.13 17.76
CA SER A 31 54.15 54.01 16.45
C SER A 31 53.83 52.55 16.12
N VAL A 32 54.80 51.66 16.29
CA VAL A 32 54.64 50.22 16.04
C VAL A 32 53.63 49.61 17.03
N ARG A 33 53.71 50.00 18.30
CA ARG A 33 52.75 49.55 19.32
C ARG A 33 51.33 49.97 18.99
N HIS A 34 51.12 51.22 18.57
CA HIS A 34 49.80 51.70 18.16
C HIS A 34 49.25 50.93 16.96
N GLU A 35 50.08 50.66 15.94
CA GLU A 35 49.68 49.87 14.77
C GLU A 35 49.33 48.42 15.14
N TYR A 36 50.07 47.80 16.06
CA TYR A 36 49.74 46.47 16.57
C TYR A 36 48.47 46.46 17.43
N ASP A 37 48.29 47.45 18.31
CA ASP A 37 47.09 47.59 19.13
C ASP A 37 45.85 47.79 18.24
N GLU A 38 45.96 48.62 17.19
CA GLU A 38 44.89 48.82 16.20
C GLU A 38 44.61 47.54 15.41
N LYS A 39 45.64 46.80 14.97
CA LYS A 39 45.48 45.51 14.30
C LYS A 39 44.85 44.46 15.22
N LEU A 40 45.20 44.43 16.49
CA LEU A 40 44.63 43.52 17.47
C LEU A 40 43.17 43.83 17.76
N GLU A 41 42.82 45.10 17.94
CA GLU A 41 41.43 45.50 18.16
C GLU A 41 40.58 45.26 16.91
N THR A 42 41.10 45.54 15.71
CA THR A 42 40.38 45.23 14.46
C THR A 42 40.24 43.73 14.23
N LEU A 43 41.24 42.90 14.56
CA LEU A 43 41.14 41.44 14.51
C LEU A 43 40.13 40.92 15.52
N LYS A 44 40.19 41.36 16.78
CA LYS A 44 39.20 40.99 17.81
C LYS A 44 37.77 41.37 17.39
N ALA A 45 37.59 42.58 16.85
CA ALA A 45 36.30 43.03 16.35
C ALA A 45 35.80 42.17 15.18
N LYS A 46 36.68 41.82 14.23
CA LYS A 46 36.35 40.90 13.13
C LYS A 46 35.98 39.51 13.63
N PHE A 47 36.74 38.96 14.58
CA PHE A 47 36.46 37.65 15.18
C PHE A 47 35.11 37.65 15.89
N LYS A 48 34.86 38.64 16.76
CA LYS A 48 33.58 38.76 17.48
C LYS A 48 32.41 38.89 16.51
N LYS A 49 32.54 39.73 15.48
CA LYS A 49 31.53 39.87 14.42
C LYS A 49 31.31 38.55 13.67
N SER A 50 32.37 37.81 13.34
CA SER A 50 32.25 36.51 12.67
C SER A 50 31.59 35.46 13.57
N GLU A 51 31.89 35.46 14.86
CA GLU A 51 31.29 34.54 15.84
C GLU A 51 29.79 34.82 16.01
N GLU A 52 29.40 36.10 16.12
CA GLU A 52 27.99 36.51 16.21
C GLU A 52 27.22 36.13 14.93
N LEU A 53 27.81 36.33 13.75
CA LEU A 53 27.21 35.91 12.47
C LEU A 53 27.06 34.40 12.39
N PHE A 54 28.10 33.63 12.75
CA PHE A 54 28.04 32.16 12.75
C PHE A 54 26.98 31.64 13.72
N LYS A 55 26.87 32.22 14.92
CA LYS A 55 25.83 31.86 15.90
C LYS A 55 24.43 32.15 15.37
N ALA A 56 24.22 33.32 14.77
CA ALA A 56 22.94 33.68 14.17
C ALA A 56 22.56 32.75 13.00
N GLU A 57 23.53 32.40 12.16
CA GLU A 57 23.33 31.45 11.06
C GLU A 57 23.01 30.04 11.58
N LEU A 58 23.71 29.54 12.60
CA LEU A 58 23.43 28.27 13.26
C LEU A 58 22.00 28.21 13.81
N HIS A 59 21.57 29.22 14.56
CA HIS A 59 20.19 29.28 15.07
C HIS A 59 19.15 29.32 13.94
N THR A 60 19.43 30.02 12.86
CA THR A 60 18.55 30.06 11.69
C THR A 60 18.45 28.68 11.04
N LYS A 61 19.58 27.98 10.87
CA LYS A 61 19.64 26.62 10.30
C LYS A 61 18.94 25.60 11.21
N GLU A 62 19.13 25.70 12.52
CA GLU A 62 18.46 24.84 13.51
C GLU A 62 16.94 25.02 13.47
N SER A 63 16.46 26.27 13.44
CA SER A 63 15.03 26.58 13.28
C SER A 63 14.46 26.04 11.94
N GLN A 64 15.23 26.13 10.85
CA GLN A 64 14.84 25.55 9.56
C GLN A 64 14.75 24.02 9.62
N ILE A 65 15.71 23.36 10.29
CA ILE A 65 15.70 21.90 10.49
C ILE A 65 14.49 21.49 11.31
N ASP A 66 14.17 22.22 12.38
CA ASP A 66 13.00 21.93 13.23
C ASP A 66 11.68 22.15 12.48
N ALA A 67 11.57 23.22 11.70
CA ALA A 67 10.41 23.48 10.86
C ALA A 67 10.23 22.42 9.77
N LEU A 68 11.32 22.01 9.11
CA LEU A 68 11.31 20.93 8.11
C LEU A 68 10.96 19.58 8.75
N ARG A 69 11.57 19.25 9.88
CA ARG A 69 11.30 18.00 10.60
C ARG A 69 9.84 17.95 11.03
N SER A 70 9.34 19.01 11.66
CA SER A 70 7.96 19.09 12.14
C SER A 70 6.96 19.08 10.98
N GLY A 71 7.20 19.86 9.92
CA GLY A 71 6.34 19.91 8.75
C GLY A 71 6.34 18.61 7.94
N ALA A 72 7.51 18.04 7.68
CA ALA A 72 7.66 16.79 6.93
C ALA A 72 7.11 15.59 7.71
N LEU A 73 7.42 15.43 9.02
CA LEU A 73 6.82 14.36 9.83
C LEU A 73 5.31 14.52 9.90
N SER A 74 4.81 15.73 10.18
CA SER A 74 3.36 15.96 10.27
C SER A 74 2.66 15.62 8.94
N GLY A 75 3.26 16.01 7.81
CA GLY A 75 2.75 15.65 6.48
C GLY A 75 2.85 14.15 6.16
N ILE A 76 3.83 13.43 6.69
CA ILE A 76 3.94 11.96 6.55
C ILE A 76 2.88 11.28 7.42
N VAL A 77 2.74 11.67 8.69
CA VAL A 77 1.77 11.12 9.63
C VAL A 77 0.34 11.35 9.12
N SER A 78 0.03 12.56 8.64
CA SER A 78 -1.27 12.87 8.05
C SER A 78 -1.58 12.01 6.81
N ARG A 79 -0.61 11.81 5.92
CA ARG A 79 -0.76 10.91 4.76
C ARG A 79 -0.92 9.46 5.17
N GLN A 80 -0.17 8.98 6.16
CA GLN A 80 -0.30 7.62 6.68
C GLN A 80 -1.67 7.41 7.34
N ALA A 81 -2.16 8.38 8.11
CA ALA A 81 -3.49 8.33 8.71
C ALA A 81 -4.60 8.29 7.65
N ALA A 82 -4.53 9.15 6.63
CA ALA A 82 -5.49 9.15 5.52
C ALA A 82 -5.45 7.84 4.72
N LEU A 83 -4.26 7.29 4.46
CA LEU A 83 -4.10 5.99 3.80
C LEU A 83 -4.68 4.86 4.66
N TYR A 84 -4.40 4.87 5.96
CA TYR A 84 -4.90 3.88 6.90
C TYR A 84 -6.44 3.91 6.99
N GLU A 85 -7.03 5.10 7.03
CA GLU A 85 -8.48 5.28 6.99
C GLU A 85 -9.09 4.71 5.70
N ARG A 86 -8.43 4.93 4.55
CA ARG A 86 -8.87 4.34 3.27
C ARG A 86 -8.77 2.82 3.27
N ARG A 87 -7.69 2.26 3.83
CA ARG A 87 -7.52 0.81 4.00
C ARG A 87 -8.59 0.22 4.90
N LEU A 88 -8.89 0.87 6.02
CA LEU A 88 -9.94 0.44 6.96
C LEU A 88 -11.29 0.35 6.25
N ARG A 89 -11.69 1.41 5.53
CA ARG A 89 -12.94 1.40 4.75
C ARG A 89 -12.95 0.33 3.66
N ALA A 90 -11.81 0.10 3.01
CA ALA A 90 -11.70 -0.91 1.96
C ALA A 90 -11.84 -2.34 2.51
N VAL A 91 -11.25 -2.65 3.66
CA VAL A 91 -11.45 -3.96 4.29
C VAL A 91 -12.88 -4.14 4.77
N GLU A 92 -13.53 -3.10 5.30
CA GLU A 92 -14.95 -3.11 5.65
C GLU A 92 -15.84 -3.36 4.42
N GLN A 93 -15.56 -2.69 3.31
CA GLN A 93 -16.28 -2.88 2.04
C GLN A 93 -16.09 -4.29 1.48
N LEU A 94 -14.86 -4.81 1.49
CA LEU A 94 -14.55 -6.16 1.02
C LEU A 94 -15.28 -7.22 1.86
N TRP A 95 -15.21 -7.09 3.19
CA TRP A 95 -15.89 -8.03 4.10
C TRP A 95 -17.40 -7.91 4.03
N GLY A 96 -17.94 -6.68 3.92
CA GLY A 96 -19.35 -6.45 3.67
C GLY A 96 -19.84 -7.13 2.39
N ALA A 97 -19.01 -7.14 1.34
CA ALA A 97 -19.31 -7.86 0.10
C ALA A 97 -19.32 -9.38 0.29
N VAL A 98 -18.39 -9.95 1.08
CA VAL A 98 -18.41 -11.37 1.47
C VAL A 98 -19.71 -11.72 2.22
N ILE A 99 -20.09 -10.91 3.21
CA ILE A 99 -21.34 -11.09 3.96
C ILE A 99 -22.56 -11.01 3.04
N SER A 100 -22.56 -10.10 2.07
CA SER A 100 -23.68 -9.96 1.11
C SER A 100 -23.92 -11.21 0.26
N LEU A 101 -22.89 -12.06 0.11
CA LEU A 101 -22.96 -13.34 -0.61
C LEU A 101 -23.46 -14.50 0.28
N ALA A 102 -23.72 -14.29 1.57
CA ALA A 102 -24.18 -15.34 2.48
C ALA A 102 -25.44 -16.08 2.00
N PRO A 103 -26.48 -15.43 1.44
CA PRO A 103 -27.64 -16.16 0.90
C PRO A 103 -27.26 -17.07 -0.27
N ALA A 104 -26.32 -16.64 -1.13
CA ALA A 104 -25.82 -17.46 -2.23
C ALA A 104 -24.91 -18.61 -1.74
N LYS A 105 -24.14 -18.41 -0.66
CA LYS A 105 -23.46 -19.52 0.04
C LYS A 105 -24.48 -20.56 0.56
N GLY A 106 -25.65 -20.12 1.00
CA GLY A 106 -26.78 -21.00 1.33
C GLY A 106 -27.25 -21.85 0.15
N ILE A 107 -27.37 -21.24 -1.04
CA ILE A 107 -27.66 -21.96 -2.29
C ILE A 107 -26.56 -22.99 -2.59
N ALA A 108 -25.28 -22.61 -2.47
CA ALA A 108 -24.16 -23.53 -2.67
C ALA A 108 -24.20 -24.73 -1.71
N SER A 109 -24.59 -24.52 -0.44
CA SER A 109 -24.78 -25.59 0.55
C SER A 109 -25.82 -26.61 0.12
N PHE A 110 -26.97 -26.10 -0.34
CA PHE A 110 -28.05 -26.95 -0.83
C PHE A 110 -27.62 -27.73 -2.08
N MET A 111 -26.95 -27.06 -3.01
CA MET A 111 -26.48 -27.66 -4.27
C MET A 111 -25.39 -28.71 -4.08
N ALA A 112 -24.56 -28.61 -3.02
CA ALA A 112 -23.48 -29.56 -2.75
C ALA A 112 -23.97 -30.99 -2.53
N ASN A 113 -25.19 -31.15 -2.00
CA ASN A 113 -25.80 -32.46 -1.73
C ASN A 113 -26.69 -32.96 -2.87
N LEU A 114 -26.89 -32.15 -3.91
CA LEU A 114 -27.81 -32.43 -5.00
C LEU A 114 -27.08 -33.18 -6.12
N LYS A 115 -27.64 -34.31 -6.56
CA LYS A 115 -27.23 -34.96 -7.81
C LYS A 115 -27.76 -34.16 -8.99
N TYR A 116 -26.95 -33.23 -9.49
CA TYR A 116 -27.40 -32.24 -10.47
C TYR A 116 -28.04 -32.85 -11.72
N ASP A 117 -27.43 -33.88 -12.32
CA ASP A 117 -27.97 -34.49 -13.55
C ASP A 117 -29.38 -35.06 -13.37
N VAL A 118 -29.62 -35.66 -12.21
CA VAL A 118 -30.94 -36.20 -11.84
C VAL A 118 -31.93 -35.05 -11.60
N ALA A 119 -31.48 -34.00 -10.91
CA ALA A 119 -32.30 -32.84 -10.63
C ALA A 119 -32.66 -32.06 -11.91
N ALA A 120 -31.74 -31.92 -12.86
CA ALA A 120 -31.97 -31.28 -14.15
C ALA A 120 -33.01 -32.05 -14.98
N GLY A 121 -32.87 -33.38 -15.05
CA GLY A 121 -33.83 -34.24 -15.75
C GLY A 121 -35.24 -34.21 -15.16
N GLU A 122 -35.37 -34.07 -13.84
CA GLU A 122 -36.67 -33.93 -13.17
C GLU A 122 -37.23 -32.50 -13.31
N ALA A 123 -36.39 -31.48 -13.19
CA ALA A 123 -36.79 -30.07 -13.33
C ALA A 123 -37.34 -29.76 -14.72
N ALA A 124 -36.80 -30.40 -15.77
CA ALA A 124 -37.30 -30.26 -17.14
C ALA A 124 -38.74 -30.78 -17.33
N LYS A 125 -39.16 -31.76 -16.52
CA LYS A 125 -40.45 -32.46 -16.67
C LYS A 125 -41.49 -32.01 -15.66
N ASN A 126 -41.07 -31.57 -14.48
CA ASN A 126 -41.94 -31.39 -13.33
C ASN A 126 -41.95 -29.92 -12.84
N PRO A 127 -42.99 -29.13 -13.18
CA PRO A 127 -43.10 -27.75 -12.73
C PRO A 127 -43.09 -27.57 -11.21
N ARG A 128 -43.62 -28.53 -10.44
CA ARG A 128 -43.60 -28.46 -8.96
C ARG A 128 -42.19 -28.65 -8.41
N PHE A 129 -41.36 -29.44 -9.08
CA PHE A 129 -39.97 -29.60 -8.70
C PHE A 129 -39.18 -28.30 -8.92
N ARG A 130 -39.47 -27.54 -9.99
CA ARG A 130 -38.90 -26.20 -10.24
C ARG A 130 -39.23 -25.19 -9.13
N GLU A 131 -40.40 -25.27 -8.53
CA GLU A 131 -40.80 -24.38 -7.43
C GLU A 131 -39.89 -24.50 -6.19
N ILE A 132 -39.28 -25.66 -5.95
CA ILE A 132 -38.31 -25.86 -4.85
C ILE A 132 -37.09 -24.96 -5.05
N PHE A 133 -36.55 -24.92 -6.27
CA PHE A 133 -35.39 -24.10 -6.62
C PHE A 133 -35.74 -22.61 -6.67
N LYS A 134 -36.97 -22.24 -7.04
CA LYS A 134 -37.46 -20.86 -6.98
C LYS A 134 -37.58 -20.39 -5.53
N ALA A 135 -38.16 -21.22 -4.65
CA ALA A 135 -38.26 -20.91 -3.23
C ALA A 135 -36.86 -20.73 -2.61
N MET A 136 -35.90 -21.60 -2.96
CA MET A 136 -34.51 -21.49 -2.51
C MET A 136 -33.83 -20.20 -3.02
N GLY A 137 -34.06 -19.83 -4.28
CA GLY A 137 -33.50 -18.61 -4.88
C GLY A 137 -34.19 -17.31 -4.46
N SER A 138 -35.41 -17.36 -3.89
CA SER A 138 -36.22 -16.18 -3.59
C SER A 138 -35.59 -15.20 -2.58
N GLY A 139 -34.70 -15.70 -1.71
CA GLY A 139 -33.94 -14.90 -0.75
C GLY A 139 -32.69 -14.25 -1.33
N PHE A 140 -32.36 -14.53 -2.60
CA PHE A 140 -31.16 -14.02 -3.27
C PHE A 140 -31.51 -13.18 -4.48
N ASP A 141 -31.11 -11.92 -4.44
CA ASP A 141 -31.29 -10.97 -5.54
C ASP A 141 -29.92 -10.50 -6.03
N VAL A 142 -29.57 -10.90 -7.25
CA VAL A 142 -28.30 -10.53 -7.90
C VAL A 142 -28.17 -9.01 -8.01
N GLY A 143 -29.28 -8.27 -8.17
CA GLY A 143 -29.28 -6.81 -8.25
C GLY A 143 -28.98 -6.11 -6.94
N LYS A 144 -29.07 -6.81 -5.80
CA LYS A 144 -28.75 -6.27 -4.46
C LYS A 144 -27.32 -6.58 -4.00
N LEU A 145 -26.53 -7.27 -4.83
CA LEU A 145 -25.14 -7.55 -4.51
C LEU A 145 -24.31 -6.27 -4.47
N GLN A 146 -23.49 -6.12 -3.42
CA GLN A 146 -22.59 -4.96 -3.25
C GLN A 146 -21.31 -5.08 -4.10
N THR A 147 -21.42 -5.43 -5.39
CA THR A 147 -20.27 -5.61 -6.29
C THR A 147 -19.53 -4.30 -6.59
N THR A 148 -20.27 -3.19 -6.64
CA THR A 148 -19.71 -1.86 -6.89
C THR A 148 -18.84 -1.38 -5.73
N ASP A 149 -19.25 -1.64 -4.49
CA ASP A 149 -18.50 -1.20 -3.31
C ASP A 149 -17.27 -2.08 -3.07
N ALA A 150 -17.35 -3.38 -3.34
CA ALA A 150 -16.18 -4.27 -3.39
C ALA A 150 -15.14 -3.75 -4.40
N SER A 151 -15.57 -3.32 -5.59
CA SER A 151 -14.68 -2.82 -6.64
C SER A 151 -13.95 -1.53 -6.22
N LYS A 152 -14.56 -0.67 -5.41
CA LYS A 152 -13.93 0.53 -4.84
C LYS A 152 -12.85 0.19 -3.81
N ALA A 153 -12.94 -0.96 -3.16
CA ALA A 153 -11.94 -1.42 -2.20
C ALA A 153 -10.63 -1.89 -2.87
N ARG A 154 -10.70 -2.36 -4.12
CA ARG A 154 -9.58 -2.98 -4.85
C ARG A 154 -8.24 -2.22 -4.77
N PRO A 155 -8.17 -0.88 -4.91
CA PRO A 155 -6.88 -0.16 -4.85
C PRO A 155 -6.23 -0.16 -3.47
N PHE A 156 -6.97 -0.49 -2.40
CA PHE A 156 -6.55 -0.33 -1.02
C PHE A 156 -6.43 -1.67 -0.27
N VAL A 157 -6.74 -2.79 -0.91
CA VAL A 157 -6.57 -4.14 -0.37
C VAL A 157 -5.37 -4.85 -1.00
N SER A 158 -4.89 -5.91 -0.37
CA SER A 158 -3.82 -6.73 -0.97
C SER A 158 -4.35 -7.41 -2.25
N PRO A 159 -3.50 -7.63 -3.26
CA PRO A 159 -3.89 -8.39 -4.44
C PRO A 159 -4.45 -9.78 -4.09
N LEU A 160 -3.89 -10.40 -3.04
CA LEU A 160 -4.27 -11.73 -2.61
C LEU A 160 -5.62 -11.73 -1.88
N ALA A 161 -5.93 -10.71 -1.05
CA ALA A 161 -7.27 -10.53 -0.48
C ALA A 161 -8.33 -10.44 -1.59
N TRP A 162 -8.06 -9.61 -2.60
CA TRP A 162 -8.95 -9.43 -3.74
C TRP A 162 -9.12 -10.73 -4.52
N ALA A 163 -8.02 -11.44 -4.78
CA ALA A 163 -8.05 -12.72 -5.48
C ALA A 163 -8.89 -13.78 -4.74
N TYR A 164 -8.70 -13.94 -3.43
CA TYR A 164 -9.51 -14.87 -2.64
C TYR A 164 -11.00 -14.48 -2.62
N TYR A 165 -11.32 -13.19 -2.53
CA TYR A 165 -12.69 -12.71 -2.66
C TYR A 165 -13.29 -13.02 -4.03
N SER A 166 -12.56 -12.75 -5.12
CA SER A 166 -13.02 -13.06 -6.48
C SER A 166 -13.27 -14.55 -6.65
N ALA A 167 -12.37 -15.41 -6.17
CA ALA A 167 -12.57 -16.86 -6.22
C ALA A 167 -13.81 -17.30 -5.43
N TYR A 168 -13.96 -16.79 -4.21
CA TYR A 168 -15.13 -17.04 -3.36
C TYR A 168 -16.43 -16.64 -4.07
N GLN A 169 -16.47 -15.44 -4.64
CA GLN A 169 -17.61 -14.94 -5.39
C GLN A 169 -17.91 -15.83 -6.59
N SER A 170 -16.92 -16.21 -7.40
CA SER A 170 -17.14 -17.03 -8.59
C SER A 170 -17.70 -18.41 -8.25
N ILE A 171 -17.18 -19.07 -7.20
CA ILE A 171 -17.68 -20.38 -6.76
C ILE A 171 -19.15 -20.29 -6.31
N VAL A 172 -19.46 -19.27 -5.51
CA VAL A 172 -20.82 -19.06 -5.00
C VAL A 172 -21.80 -18.69 -6.12
N MET A 173 -21.39 -17.81 -7.04
CA MET A 173 -22.20 -17.41 -8.18
C MET A 173 -22.42 -18.55 -9.18
N HIS A 174 -21.46 -19.45 -9.33
CA HIS A 174 -21.65 -20.67 -10.11
C HIS A 174 -22.78 -21.55 -9.55
N ALA A 175 -22.86 -21.71 -8.23
CA ALA A 175 -23.97 -22.44 -7.61
C ALA A 175 -25.32 -21.74 -7.82
N VAL A 176 -25.35 -20.41 -7.77
CA VAL A 176 -26.53 -19.61 -8.12
C VAL A 176 -26.94 -19.85 -9.57
N PHE A 177 -25.98 -19.82 -10.50
CA PHE A 177 -26.24 -20.04 -11.92
C PHE A 177 -26.85 -21.43 -12.16
N ARG A 178 -26.27 -22.47 -11.56
CA ARG A 178 -26.83 -23.83 -11.61
C ARG A 178 -28.25 -23.90 -11.06
N ASN A 179 -28.54 -23.21 -9.95
CA ASN A 179 -29.89 -23.11 -9.41
C ASN A 179 -30.86 -22.41 -10.37
N MET A 180 -30.43 -21.34 -11.06
CA MET A 180 -31.23 -20.66 -12.09
C MET A 180 -31.56 -21.59 -13.27
N LEU A 181 -30.62 -22.41 -13.74
CA LEU A 181 -30.88 -23.40 -14.79
C LEU A 181 -31.97 -24.40 -14.37
N LEU A 182 -31.93 -24.88 -13.11
CA LEU A 182 -32.95 -25.76 -12.55
C LEU A 182 -34.31 -25.08 -12.38
N GLN A 183 -34.34 -23.79 -12.05
CA GLN A 183 -35.59 -23.01 -12.04
C GLN A 183 -36.21 -22.88 -13.44
N GLY A 184 -35.37 -22.78 -14.47
CA GLY A 184 -35.80 -22.76 -15.88
C GLY A 184 -36.28 -24.13 -16.38
N GLY A 185 -35.80 -25.22 -15.78
CA GLY A 185 -36.06 -26.58 -16.25
C GLY A 185 -35.17 -26.97 -17.42
N VAL A 186 -33.93 -26.45 -17.46
CA VAL A 186 -32.93 -26.86 -18.44
C VAL A 186 -32.45 -28.27 -18.08
N ASP A 187 -32.49 -29.19 -19.05
CA ASP A 187 -32.17 -30.62 -18.84
C ASP A 187 -30.68 -30.95 -18.96
N LYS A 188 -29.90 -30.05 -19.59
CA LYS A 188 -28.45 -30.17 -19.75
C LYS A 188 -27.69 -29.31 -18.75
N ASP A 189 -26.57 -29.84 -18.26
CA ASP A 189 -25.63 -29.04 -17.48
C ASP A 189 -24.88 -28.08 -18.41
N LEU A 190 -25.27 -26.81 -18.38
CA LEU A 190 -24.60 -25.72 -19.10
C LEU A 190 -23.62 -24.96 -18.20
N SER A 191 -23.34 -25.51 -17.01
CA SER A 191 -22.44 -24.89 -16.04
C SER A 191 -21.01 -25.38 -16.24
N ASN A 192 -20.05 -24.47 -16.14
CA ASN A 192 -18.64 -24.77 -16.39
C ASN A 192 -17.94 -25.36 -15.15
N THR A 193 -18.45 -26.49 -14.64
CA THR A 193 -17.96 -27.14 -13.41
C THR A 193 -16.46 -27.46 -13.47
N GLU A 194 -15.92 -27.78 -14.65
CA GLU A 194 -14.47 -27.99 -14.84
C GLU A 194 -13.65 -26.73 -14.58
N GLU A 195 -14.13 -25.56 -15.01
CA GLU A 195 -13.45 -24.28 -14.80
C GLU A 195 -13.47 -23.88 -13.32
N VAL A 196 -14.57 -24.16 -12.61
CA VAL A 196 -14.63 -24.02 -11.15
C VAL A 196 -13.62 -24.95 -10.48
N THR A 197 -13.51 -26.19 -10.95
CA THR A 197 -12.53 -27.16 -10.41
C THR A 197 -11.10 -26.63 -10.54
N LYS A 198 -10.75 -26.08 -11.71
CA LYS A 198 -9.43 -25.47 -11.96
C LYS A 198 -9.19 -24.29 -11.02
N LEU A 199 -10.16 -23.38 -10.91
CA LEU A 199 -10.08 -22.24 -10.00
C LEU A 199 -9.84 -22.68 -8.55
N VAL A 200 -10.62 -23.63 -8.04
CA VAL A 200 -10.48 -24.11 -6.66
C VAL A 200 -9.12 -24.78 -6.43
N LYS A 201 -8.63 -25.57 -7.40
CA LYS A 201 -7.28 -26.17 -7.32
C LYS A 201 -6.18 -25.11 -7.31
N VAL A 202 -6.31 -24.02 -8.05
CA VAL A 202 -5.34 -22.90 -8.05
C VAL A 202 -5.35 -22.17 -6.71
N VAL A 203 -6.54 -21.93 -6.14
CA VAL A 203 -6.67 -21.16 -4.90
C VAL A 203 -6.29 -22.01 -3.67
N LEU A 204 -6.63 -23.31 -3.69
CA LEU A 204 -6.44 -24.28 -2.62
C LEU A 204 -5.71 -25.54 -3.14
N PRO A 205 -4.44 -25.44 -3.56
CA PRO A 205 -3.72 -26.57 -4.17
C PRO A 205 -3.58 -27.78 -3.23
N HIS A 206 -3.47 -27.54 -1.93
CA HIS A 206 -3.41 -28.59 -0.92
C HIS A 206 -4.73 -29.39 -0.77
N GLN A 207 -5.84 -28.91 -1.34
CA GLN A 207 -7.14 -29.60 -1.35
C GLN A 207 -7.36 -30.42 -2.63
N GLU A 208 -6.38 -30.51 -3.52
CA GLU A 208 -6.51 -31.19 -4.81
C GLU A 208 -7.01 -32.63 -4.68
N ALA A 209 -6.44 -33.43 -3.78
CA ALA A 209 -6.88 -34.81 -3.54
C ALA A 209 -8.33 -34.89 -3.00
N TYR A 210 -8.77 -33.90 -2.22
CA TYR A 210 -10.15 -33.84 -1.73
C TYR A 210 -11.12 -33.52 -2.86
N ILE A 211 -10.75 -32.58 -3.74
CA ILE A 211 -11.53 -32.19 -4.93
C ILE A 211 -11.63 -33.35 -5.91
N GLU A 212 -10.56 -34.11 -6.13
CA GLU A 212 -10.58 -35.28 -7.02
C GLU A 212 -11.50 -36.40 -6.50
N LYS A 213 -11.56 -36.55 -5.18
CA LYS A 213 -12.40 -37.57 -4.56
C LYS A 213 -13.89 -37.23 -4.60
N TRP A 214 -14.25 -35.96 -4.40
CA TRP A 214 -15.65 -35.54 -4.17
C TRP A 214 -16.22 -34.64 -5.28
N GLY A 215 -15.39 -34.19 -6.22
CA GLY A 215 -15.78 -33.33 -7.34
C GLY A 215 -16.42 -32.02 -6.87
N SER A 216 -17.46 -31.59 -7.58
CA SER A 216 -18.14 -30.31 -7.32
C SER A 216 -18.89 -30.23 -5.99
N SER A 217 -19.20 -31.38 -5.37
CA SER A 217 -19.78 -31.40 -4.02
C SER A 217 -18.82 -30.88 -2.94
N ALA A 218 -17.50 -30.90 -3.21
CA ALA A 218 -16.49 -30.39 -2.31
C ALA A 218 -16.51 -28.85 -2.17
N PHE A 219 -16.93 -28.14 -3.22
CA PHE A 219 -16.68 -26.70 -3.35
C PHE A 219 -17.28 -25.88 -2.20
N TYR A 220 -18.51 -26.22 -1.78
CA TYR A 220 -19.16 -25.52 -0.66
C TYR A 220 -18.34 -25.61 0.63
N TYR A 221 -17.80 -26.79 0.95
CA TYR A 221 -17.01 -27.01 2.17
C TYR A 221 -15.67 -26.25 2.16
N LEU A 222 -15.19 -25.87 0.98
CA LEU A 222 -13.95 -25.12 0.82
C LEU A 222 -14.16 -23.60 0.92
N LEU A 223 -15.41 -23.12 0.89
CA LEU A 223 -15.72 -21.69 1.02
C LEU A 223 -15.32 -21.11 2.38
N GLU A 224 -15.43 -21.89 3.47
CA GLU A 224 -15.00 -21.46 4.81
C GLU A 224 -13.49 -21.25 4.88
N GLU A 225 -12.72 -22.07 4.14
CA GLU A 225 -11.28 -21.89 4.06
C GLU A 225 -10.92 -20.61 3.30
N LEU A 226 -11.65 -20.30 2.22
CA LEU A 226 -11.48 -19.04 1.49
C LEU A 226 -11.82 -17.83 2.35
N GLU A 227 -12.92 -17.88 3.11
CA GLU A 227 -13.26 -16.82 4.09
C GLU A 227 -12.13 -16.61 5.10
N SER A 228 -11.56 -17.70 5.62
CA SER A 228 -10.43 -17.64 6.55
C SER A 228 -9.19 -17.00 5.92
N LYS A 229 -8.90 -17.29 4.64
CA LYS A 229 -7.79 -16.66 3.92
C LYS A 229 -8.05 -15.17 3.63
N ILE A 230 -9.29 -14.78 3.33
CA ILE A 230 -9.67 -13.36 3.18
C ILE A 230 -9.45 -12.62 4.51
N LEU A 231 -9.90 -13.19 5.62
CA LEU A 231 -9.72 -12.60 6.95
C LEU A 231 -8.25 -12.47 7.35
N PHE A 232 -7.42 -13.48 7.02
CA PHE A 232 -5.98 -13.43 7.24
C PHE A 232 -5.32 -12.28 6.47
N GLU A 233 -5.71 -12.07 5.22
CA GLU A 233 -5.21 -10.95 4.42
C GLU A 233 -5.71 -9.59 4.93
N ILE A 234 -6.95 -9.51 5.41
CA ILE A 234 -7.49 -8.31 6.07
C ILE A 234 -6.65 -7.94 7.29
N ASP A 235 -6.36 -8.92 8.17
CA ASP A 235 -5.48 -8.71 9.33
C ASP A 235 -4.09 -8.24 8.90
N SER A 236 -3.52 -8.83 7.84
CA SER A 236 -2.23 -8.41 7.30
C SER A 236 -2.23 -6.96 6.78
N ILE A 237 -3.31 -6.51 6.14
CA ILE A 237 -3.50 -5.13 5.68
C ILE A 237 -3.57 -4.16 6.88
N LEU A 238 -4.31 -4.52 7.93
CA LEU A 238 -4.44 -3.73 9.16
C LEU A 238 -3.11 -3.62 9.93
N GLN A 239 -2.29 -4.67 9.89
CA GLN A 239 -0.93 -4.66 10.44
C GLN A 239 0.08 -3.93 9.54
N GLY A 240 -0.33 -3.46 8.36
CA GLY A 240 0.52 -2.72 7.43
C GLY A 240 1.55 -3.57 6.70
N LYS A 241 1.38 -4.90 6.65
CA LYS A 241 2.27 -5.80 5.91
C LYS A 241 2.15 -5.55 4.41
N GLN A 242 3.28 -5.53 3.71
CA GLN A 242 3.31 -5.45 2.25
C GLN A 242 3.25 -6.85 1.64
N SER A 243 2.57 -6.98 0.49
CA SER A 243 2.58 -8.21 -0.30
C SER A 243 3.96 -8.41 -0.92
N ASP A 244 4.46 -9.63 -0.84
CA ASP A 244 5.65 -10.07 -1.56
C ASP A 244 5.33 -10.42 -3.04
N THR A 245 6.38 -10.66 -3.82
CA THR A 245 6.27 -11.00 -5.25
C THR A 245 5.48 -12.28 -5.48
N GLU A 246 5.68 -13.30 -4.63
CA GLU A 246 4.97 -14.59 -4.73
C GLU A 246 3.46 -14.42 -4.53
N SER A 247 3.06 -13.62 -3.54
CA SER A 247 1.66 -13.29 -3.28
C SER A 247 1.01 -12.55 -4.45
N ILE A 248 1.76 -11.67 -5.14
CA ILE A 248 1.28 -10.95 -6.32
C ILE A 248 1.08 -11.91 -7.50
N GLU A 249 2.03 -12.81 -7.74
CA GLU A 249 1.94 -13.80 -8.81
C GLU A 249 0.77 -14.77 -8.58
N LYS A 250 0.62 -15.27 -7.35
CA LYS A 250 -0.50 -16.13 -6.97
C LYS A 250 -1.84 -15.42 -7.13
N ALA A 251 -1.95 -14.17 -6.69
CA ALA A 251 -3.16 -13.38 -6.90
C ALA A 251 -3.52 -13.23 -8.38
N ALA A 252 -2.53 -12.99 -9.25
CA ALA A 252 -2.74 -12.89 -10.69
C ALA A 252 -3.26 -14.20 -11.30
N GLN A 253 -2.75 -15.35 -10.86
CA GLN A 253 -3.24 -16.66 -11.32
C GLN A 253 -4.70 -16.89 -10.92
N ILE A 254 -5.04 -16.65 -9.66
CA ILE A 254 -6.41 -16.80 -9.14
C ILE A 254 -7.40 -15.91 -9.90
N LEU A 255 -7.02 -14.65 -10.15
CA LEU A 255 -7.90 -13.70 -10.85
C LEU A 255 -8.18 -14.13 -12.29
N ARG A 256 -7.18 -14.61 -13.02
CA ARG A 256 -7.38 -15.12 -14.39
C ARG A 256 -8.40 -16.26 -14.44
N GLU A 257 -8.29 -17.22 -13.53
CA GLU A 257 -9.24 -18.34 -13.49
C GLU A 257 -10.63 -17.90 -13.01
N SER A 258 -10.70 -16.91 -12.12
CA SER A 258 -11.98 -16.35 -11.64
C SER A 258 -12.72 -15.62 -12.76
N ASP A 259 -12.02 -14.77 -13.51
CA ASP A 259 -12.58 -13.99 -14.63
C ASP A 259 -13.05 -14.93 -15.75
N ARG A 260 -12.24 -15.94 -16.09
CA ARG A 260 -12.58 -16.94 -17.10
C ARG A 260 -13.86 -17.71 -16.77
N LEU A 261 -14.04 -18.09 -15.51
CA LEU A 261 -15.27 -18.75 -15.05
C LEU A 261 -16.49 -17.81 -15.17
N MET A 262 -16.36 -16.55 -14.75
CA MET A 262 -17.45 -15.58 -14.81
C MET A 262 -17.88 -15.27 -16.25
N GLU A 263 -16.92 -15.13 -17.18
CA GLU A 263 -17.19 -14.94 -18.60
C GLU A 263 -17.90 -16.15 -19.22
N SER A 264 -17.47 -17.36 -18.87
CA SER A 264 -18.03 -18.60 -19.40
C SER A 264 -19.48 -18.82 -18.95
N ASP A 265 -19.79 -18.56 -17.67
CA ASP A 265 -21.16 -18.67 -17.15
C ASP A 265 -22.06 -17.54 -17.70
N ALA A 266 -21.52 -16.34 -17.95
CA ALA A 266 -22.25 -15.25 -18.58
C ALA A 266 -22.59 -15.52 -20.05
N ALA A 267 -21.65 -16.07 -20.83
CA ALA A 267 -21.88 -16.46 -22.22
C ALA A 267 -22.95 -17.55 -22.34
N SER A 268 -22.93 -18.51 -21.41
CA SER A 268 -23.91 -19.60 -21.34
C SER A 268 -25.32 -19.08 -21.04
N LYS A 269 -25.44 -18.05 -20.18
CA LYS A 269 -26.72 -17.38 -19.91
C LYS A 269 -27.28 -16.66 -21.14
N HIS A 270 -26.46 -15.92 -21.89
CA HIS A 270 -26.94 -15.15 -23.04
C HIS A 270 -27.44 -16.02 -24.19
N GLY A 271 -26.82 -17.20 -24.40
CA GLY A 271 -27.30 -18.18 -25.38
C GLY A 271 -28.71 -18.71 -25.09
N LEU A 272 -29.15 -18.73 -23.82
CA LEU A 272 -30.47 -19.19 -23.40
C LEU A 272 -31.58 -18.15 -23.62
N GLU A 273 -31.25 -16.86 -23.66
CA GLU A 273 -32.24 -15.77 -23.88
C GLU A 273 -32.59 -15.57 -25.37
N ILE A 274 -31.81 -16.13 -26.30
CA ILE A 274 -32.02 -16.00 -27.76
C ILE A 274 -32.94 -17.10 -28.31
N ASP A 275 -33.07 -18.23 -27.59
CA ASP A 275 -33.86 -19.42 -27.99
C ASP A 275 -35.25 -19.50 -27.32
N GLN A 276 -35.69 -18.45 -26.60
CA GLN A 276 -37.05 -18.31 -26.02
C GLN A 276 -37.90 -17.30 -26.80
#